data_AF-A0A8J8D1Z0-F1
#
_entry.id   AF-A0A8J8D1Z0-F1
#
_cell.length_a   1.000
_cell.length_b   1.000
_cell.length_c   1.000
_cell.angle_alpha   90.00
_cell.angle_beta   90.00
_cell.angle_gamma   90.00
#
_symmetry.space_group_name_H-M   'P 1'
#
loop_
_entity.id
_entity.type
_entity.pdbx_description
1 polymer ?
#
loop_
_entity_poly.entity_id
_entity_poly.type
_entity_poly.pdbx_seq_one_letter_code
_entity_poly.pdbx_strand_id
1 'polypeptide(L)'
;MTTHLTKRCDTNDEIIISDIMNAQNTQKYCSQQSADIANADQARRAVPESVESQSIRVVVSSIATRHCDHCGTPIDENVRYRNVTTRDSAGNVTEYAFCGVDCKTARFPRLG
;
A
#
# COMPACT_ATOMS: atom_id res chain seq x y z
N MET A 1 47.43 -5.03 2.29
CA MET A 1 47.18 -4.42 0.97
C MET A 1 45.90 -5.01 0.41
N THR A 2 45.06 -4.11 -0.10
CA THR A 2 43.71 -4.20 -0.63
C THR A 2 43.59 -5.01 -1.93
N THR A 3 42.47 -5.74 -2.15
CA THR A 3 41.60 -5.75 -3.36
C THR A 3 40.56 -6.89 -3.24
N HIS A 4 39.24 -6.67 -3.10
CA HIS A 4 38.18 -6.14 -3.99
C HIS A 4 37.73 -7.04 -5.16
N LEU A 5 36.41 -7.36 -5.13
CA LEU A 5 35.43 -7.47 -6.25
C LEU A 5 35.69 -8.62 -7.26
N THR A 6 34.74 -9.30 -7.90
CA THR A 6 33.27 -9.22 -8.11
C THR A 6 32.92 -10.53 -8.81
N LYS A 7 31.83 -11.23 -8.45
CA LYS A 7 31.27 -12.27 -9.34
C LYS A 7 30.37 -11.58 -10.38
N ARG A 8 30.73 -11.79 -11.64
CA ARG A 8 30.09 -11.30 -12.86
C ARG A 8 28.61 -11.73 -12.92
N CYS A 9 27.78 -10.80 -13.37
CA CYS A 9 26.48 -11.05 -13.96
C CYS A 9 26.69 -11.53 -15.40
N ASP A 10 26.19 -12.71 -15.76
CA ASP A 10 26.01 -13.09 -17.16
C ASP A 10 24.51 -13.08 -17.44
N THR A 11 24.09 -12.05 -18.19
CA THR A 11 22.78 -11.93 -18.81
C THR A 11 22.82 -12.64 -20.17
N ASN A 12 21.80 -13.42 -20.51
CA ASN A 12 21.42 -13.66 -21.91
C ASN A 12 19.90 -13.88 -21.99
N ASP A 13 19.20 -12.88 -22.54
CA ASP A 13 17.95 -13.02 -23.29
C ASP A 13 18.22 -13.97 -24.49
N GLU A 14 17.34 -14.77 -25.08
CA GLU A 14 15.92 -14.66 -25.43
C GLU A 14 15.49 -16.04 -26.00
N ILE A 15 14.21 -16.43 -25.92
CA ILE A 15 13.40 -17.09 -26.99
C ILE A 15 11.97 -17.38 -26.46
N ILE A 16 11.07 -16.55 -26.98
CA ILE A 16 9.67 -16.72 -27.42
C ILE A 16 8.92 -18.03 -27.10
N ILE A 17 7.85 -17.86 -26.31
CA ILE A 17 6.47 -18.39 -26.42
C ILE A 17 6.33 -19.80 -27.03
N SER A 18 6.01 -20.78 -26.19
CA SER A 18 4.77 -21.58 -26.33
C SER A 18 4.62 -22.54 -25.14
N ASP A 19 3.44 -22.46 -24.53
CA ASP A 19 2.74 -23.51 -23.80
C ASP A 19 3.15 -23.90 -22.36
N ILE A 20 2.07 -24.15 -21.62
CA ILE A 20 1.91 -25.03 -20.45
C ILE A 20 2.01 -24.34 -19.08
N MET A 21 0.84 -23.85 -18.64
CA MET A 21 0.47 -23.75 -17.24
C MET A 21 0.70 -25.09 -16.52
N ASN A 22 1.47 -25.07 -15.42
CA ASN A 22 1.19 -25.69 -14.12
C ASN A 22 2.51 -25.92 -13.37
N ALA A 23 2.92 -24.99 -12.50
CA ALA A 23 4.06 -25.19 -11.62
C ALA A 23 3.72 -24.70 -10.20
N GLN A 24 3.70 -25.68 -9.29
CA GLN A 24 3.41 -25.58 -7.87
C GLN A 24 4.21 -24.45 -7.21
N ASN A 25 3.51 -23.50 -6.56
CA ASN A 25 4.11 -22.45 -5.75
C ASN A 25 4.79 -23.07 -4.50
N THR A 26 6.05 -23.46 -4.66
CA THR A 26 6.88 -23.97 -3.56
C THR A 26 7.61 -22.79 -2.93
N GLN A 27 6.94 -22.05 -2.04
CA GLN A 27 7.61 -21.05 -1.21
C GLN A 27 8.48 -21.76 -0.16
N LYS A 28 9.80 -21.67 -0.33
CA LYS A 28 10.76 -22.10 0.70
C LYS A 28 10.66 -21.14 1.89
N TYR A 29 10.14 -21.64 3.00
CA TYR A 29 10.21 -20.98 4.30
C TYR A 29 11.65 -21.09 4.83
N CYS A 30 12.44 -20.03 4.66
CA CYS A 30 13.74 -19.92 5.33
C CYS A 30 13.50 -19.37 6.74
N SER A 31 13.41 -20.27 7.72
CA SER A 31 13.51 -19.95 9.14
C SER A 31 14.96 -19.69 9.53
N GLN A 32 15.26 -18.49 10.02
CA GLN A 32 16.46 -18.27 10.85
C GLN A 32 16.13 -17.29 11.99
N GLN A 33 15.80 -17.87 13.16
CA GLN A 33 15.93 -17.31 14.52
C GLN A 33 17.38 -16.84 14.78
N SER A 34 17.73 -15.96 15.72
CA SER A 34 17.10 -15.18 16.80
C SER A 34 18.24 -14.33 17.40
N ALA A 35 18.01 -13.06 17.75
CA ALA A 35 18.74 -12.36 18.85
C ALA A 35 18.28 -10.93 19.15
N ASP A 36 17.51 -10.24 18.29
CA ASP A 36 17.25 -8.80 18.49
C ASP A 36 15.86 -8.47 19.10
N ILE A 37 15.17 -9.45 19.68
CA ILE A 37 13.77 -9.32 20.12
C ILE A 37 13.62 -8.43 21.38
N ALA A 38 14.68 -8.15 22.13
CA ALA A 38 14.55 -7.43 23.41
C ALA A 38 14.48 -5.90 23.29
N ASN A 39 14.86 -5.29 22.16
CA ASN A 39 14.84 -3.82 21.98
C ASN A 39 13.77 -3.33 20.98
N ALA A 40 13.03 -4.23 20.35
CA ALA A 40 11.99 -3.90 19.38
C ALA A 40 10.66 -3.48 20.02
N ASP A 41 10.43 -3.83 21.28
CA ASP A 41 9.12 -3.70 21.92
C ASP A 41 8.76 -2.26 22.34
N GLN A 42 9.76 -1.36 22.42
CA GLN A 42 9.55 0.04 22.81
C GLN A 42 9.28 0.96 21.61
N ALA A 43 9.42 0.44 20.40
CA ALA A 43 8.99 1.09 19.17
C ALA A 43 7.85 0.28 18.57
N ARG A 44 6.72 0.22 19.27
CA ARG A 44 5.40 0.06 18.64
C ARG A 44 5.13 1.27 17.74
N ARG A 45 5.98 1.46 16.72
CA ARG A 45 5.66 2.22 15.53
C ARG A 45 4.49 1.47 14.95
N ALA A 46 3.30 2.02 15.08
CA ALA A 46 2.19 1.64 14.23
C ALA A 46 2.79 1.53 12.83
N VAL A 47 2.82 0.32 12.28
CA VAL A 47 3.36 0.11 10.95
C VAL A 47 2.61 1.10 10.05
N PRO A 48 3.33 1.98 9.32
CA PRO A 48 2.66 3.00 8.55
C PRO A 48 1.69 2.32 7.57
N GLU A 49 0.41 2.68 7.65
CA GLU A 49 -0.62 2.24 6.71
C GLU A 49 -0.08 2.43 5.27
N SER A 50 -0.05 1.36 4.47
CA SER A 50 0.35 1.44 3.08
C SER A 50 -0.81 1.96 2.26
N VAL A 51 -0.54 2.90 1.34
CA VAL A 51 -1.56 3.39 0.41
C VAL A 51 -1.60 2.43 -0.78
N GLU A 52 -2.74 1.78 -0.94
CA GLU A 52 -2.95 0.76 -1.98
C GLU A 52 -3.47 1.39 -3.28
N SER A 53 -4.37 2.38 -3.16
CA SER A 53 -4.93 3.06 -4.34
C SER A 53 -5.45 4.47 -4.03
N GLN A 54 -5.53 5.28 -5.09
CA GLN A 54 -6.15 6.61 -5.07
C GLN A 54 -7.10 6.75 -6.25
N SER A 55 -8.29 7.30 -6.02
CA SER A 55 -9.30 7.52 -7.08
C SER A 55 -10.11 8.80 -6.84
N ILE A 56 -10.77 9.28 -7.90
CA ILE A 56 -11.82 10.31 -7.80
C ILE A 56 -13.15 9.60 -8.06
N ARG A 57 -14.08 9.70 -7.13
CA ARG A 57 -15.41 9.07 -7.18
C ARG A 57 -16.50 10.14 -7.18
N VAL A 58 -17.71 9.78 -7.61
CA VAL A 58 -18.90 10.64 -7.56
C VAL A 58 -19.97 9.92 -6.75
N VAL A 59 -20.63 10.62 -5.85
CA VAL A 59 -21.84 10.10 -5.19
C VAL A 59 -22.99 10.22 -6.20
N VAL A 60 -23.50 9.12 -6.76
CA VAL A 60 -24.57 9.19 -7.79
C VAL A 60 -25.95 9.22 -7.13
N SER A 61 -26.18 8.34 -6.18
CA SER A 61 -27.34 8.32 -5.28
C SER A 61 -26.94 7.45 -4.11
N SER A 62 -27.15 7.92 -2.88
CA SER A 62 -26.74 7.16 -1.70
C SER A 62 -27.86 7.11 -0.66
N ILE A 63 -28.10 5.92 -0.12
CA ILE A 63 -28.97 5.73 1.06
C ILE A 63 -28.31 6.24 2.35
N ALA A 64 -27.03 6.60 2.33
CA ALA A 64 -26.27 7.03 3.51
C ALA A 64 -25.30 8.15 3.16
N THR A 65 -25.48 9.32 3.78
CA THR A 65 -24.62 10.49 3.62
C THR A 65 -23.16 10.13 3.93
N ARG A 66 -22.31 10.17 2.90
CA ARG A 66 -20.86 10.04 3.06
C ARG A 66 -20.33 11.33 3.68
N HIS A 67 -19.39 11.23 4.60
CA HIS A 67 -18.74 12.40 5.20
C HIS A 67 -17.26 12.40 4.84
N CYS A 68 -16.67 13.59 4.80
CA CYS A 68 -15.23 13.74 4.65
C CYS A 68 -14.53 13.23 5.92
N ASP A 69 -13.59 12.29 5.77
CA ASP A 69 -12.83 11.71 6.88
C ASP A 69 -11.82 12.69 7.51
N HIS A 70 -11.66 13.89 6.94
CA HIS A 70 -10.84 14.95 7.53
C HIS A 70 -11.65 16.03 8.25
N CYS A 71 -12.57 16.70 7.55
CA CYS A 71 -13.32 17.85 8.09
C CYS A 71 -14.73 17.50 8.57
N GLY A 72 -15.20 16.27 8.36
CA GLY A 72 -16.55 15.84 8.75
C GLY A 72 -17.68 16.43 7.90
N THR A 73 -17.40 17.33 6.95
CA THR A 73 -18.44 17.88 6.05
C THR A 73 -19.09 16.76 5.25
N PRO A 74 -20.43 16.74 5.11
CA PRO A 74 -21.11 15.80 4.23
C PRO A 74 -20.63 15.97 2.78
N ILE A 75 -20.56 14.86 2.05
CA ILE A 75 -20.27 14.82 0.62
C ILE A 75 -21.61 14.58 -0.07
N ASP A 76 -22.14 15.64 -0.68
CA ASP A 76 -23.47 15.62 -1.29
C ASP A 76 -23.53 14.75 -2.55
N GLU A 77 -24.75 14.45 -2.98
CA GLU A 77 -24.99 13.80 -4.25
C GLU A 77 -24.46 14.64 -5.42
N ASN A 78 -24.01 13.93 -6.46
CA ASN A 78 -23.35 14.45 -7.65
C ASN A 78 -22.03 15.21 -7.39
N VAL A 79 -21.51 15.17 -6.16
CA VAL A 79 -20.21 15.75 -5.82
C VAL A 79 -19.09 14.75 -6.07
N ARG A 80 -18.02 15.22 -6.72
CA ARG A 80 -16.75 14.50 -6.86
C ARG A 80 -15.99 14.57 -5.54
N TYR A 81 -15.50 13.43 -5.08
CA TYR A 81 -14.63 13.34 -3.91
C TYR A 81 -13.41 12.48 -4.21
N ARG A 82 -12.35 12.63 -3.42
CA ARG A 82 -11.16 11.79 -3.50
C ARG A 82 -11.29 10.63 -2.55
N ASN A 83 -10.90 9.44 -3.01
CA ASN A 83 -10.87 8.25 -2.20
C ASN A 83 -9.44 7.71 -2.11
N VAL A 84 -9.03 7.32 -0.91
CA VAL A 84 -7.74 6.69 -0.63
C VAL A 84 -8.01 5.37 0.07
N THR A 85 -7.53 4.28 -0.52
CA THR A 85 -7.57 2.96 0.10
C THR A 85 -6.22 2.66 0.72
N THR A 86 -6.23 2.23 1.98
CA THR A 86 -5.03 1.86 2.73
C THR A 86 -5.11 0.43 3.25
N ARG A 87 -3.96 -0.17 3.53
CA ARG A 87 -3.83 -1.45 4.20
C ARG A 87 -2.92 -1.31 5.41
N ASP A 88 -3.37 -1.79 6.57
CA ASP A 88 -2.53 -1.82 7.77
C ASP A 88 -1.65 -3.08 7.80
N SER A 89 -0.77 -3.19 8.80
CA SER A 89 0.09 -4.37 8.97
C SER A 89 -0.65 -5.66 9.31
N ALA A 90 -1.88 -5.56 9.83
CA ALA A 90 -2.73 -6.71 10.07
C ALA A 90 -3.48 -7.13 8.79
N GLY A 91 -3.30 -6.39 7.69
CA GLY A 91 -3.94 -6.64 6.41
C GLY A 91 -5.33 -6.03 6.28
N ASN A 92 -5.80 -5.28 7.28
CA ASN A 92 -7.11 -4.63 7.25
C ASN A 92 -7.09 -3.50 6.22
N VAL A 93 -8.17 -3.42 5.43
CA VAL A 93 -8.34 -2.41 4.39
C VAL A 93 -9.26 -1.31 4.89
N THR A 94 -8.81 -0.07 4.80
CA THR A 94 -9.59 1.12 5.16
C THR A 94 -9.74 2.03 3.95
N GLU A 95 -10.98 2.46 3.67
CA GLU A 95 -11.28 3.45 2.64
C GLU A 95 -11.59 4.82 3.27
N TYR A 96 -10.81 5.82 2.89
CA TYR A 96 -11.02 7.22 3.27
C TYR A 96 -11.63 8.02 2.12
N ALA A 97 -12.54 8.95 2.41
CA ALA A 97 -13.19 9.88 1.51
C ALA A 97 -12.86 11.33 1.91
N PHE A 98 -12.44 12.13 0.94
CA PHE A 98 -12.06 13.53 1.14
C PHE A 98 -12.78 14.43 0.14
N CYS A 99 -13.42 15.50 0.64
CA CYS A 99 -14.13 16.47 -0.21
C CYS A 99 -13.20 17.23 -1.18
N GLY A 100 -11.89 17.32 -0.89
CA GLY A 100 -10.94 18.11 -1.69
C GLY A 100 -9.49 17.67 -1.54
N VAL A 101 -8.58 18.32 -2.32
CA VAL A 101 -7.13 18.08 -2.23
C VAL A 101 -6.65 18.35 -0.83
N ASP A 102 -7.03 19.51 -0.28
CA ASP A 102 -6.49 20.00 0.99
C ASP A 102 -6.80 19.03 2.13
N CYS A 103 -8.03 18.51 2.16
CA CYS A 103 -8.44 17.48 3.12
C CYS A 103 -7.65 16.17 2.95
N LYS A 104 -7.40 15.74 1.70
CA LYS A 104 -6.59 14.55 1.41
C LYS A 104 -5.14 14.77 1.86
N THR A 105 -4.54 15.91 1.51
CA THR A 105 -3.15 16.24 1.80
C THR A 105 -2.93 16.49 3.30
N ALA A 106 -3.92 17.02 4.02
CA ALA A 106 -3.85 17.16 5.48
C ALA A 106 -3.71 15.79 6.19
N ARG A 107 -4.44 14.76 5.72
CA ARG A 107 -4.34 13.39 6.26
C ARG A 107 -3.16 12.61 5.68
N PHE A 108 -2.88 12.80 4.41
CA PHE A 108 -1.81 12.12 3.67
C PHE A 108 -0.87 13.13 2.98
N PRO A 109 0.02 13.81 3.73
CA PRO A 109 0.88 14.87 3.19
C PRO A 109 1.83 14.41 2.10
N ARG A 110 2.19 13.12 2.11
CA ARG A 110 3.10 12.50 1.13
C ARG A 110 2.41 12.13 -0.19
N LEU A 111 1.10 12.29 -0.28
CA LEU A 111 0.32 12.03 -1.49
C LEU A 111 -0.12 13.32 -2.20
N GLY A 112 0.33 14.49 -1.71
CA GLY A 112 -0.07 15.81 -2.20
C GLY A 112 0.22 16.04 -3.68
#